data_AF-A0A6P1M6E6-F1
#
_entry.id   AF-A0A6P1M6E6-F1
#
_cell.length_a   1.000
_cell.length_b   1.000
_cell.length_c   1.000
_cell.angle_alpha   90.00
_cell.angle_beta   90.00
_cell.angle_gamma   90.00
#
_symmetry.space_group_name_H-M   'P 1'
#
loop_
_entity.id
_entity.type
_entity.pdbx_description
1 polymer ?
#
loop_
_entity_poly.entity_id
_entity_poly.type
_entity_poly.pdbx_seq_one_letter_code
_entity_poly.pdbx_strand_id
1 'polypeptide(L)'
;MMRETAGAFGKTRLLIDTDANNETDDQHAIAYALFSDESLDVEGITVNQTHNGGTVDVQMEEAVRIVKLCDRYPDIPMYKGANGNLKDILPHLDTPDFDGHEAVDFIIEQALKESDSKLVLLPIGKLTNIALALAKAPEIIPNVRVVWLGSNFPAEEDVEYNLTSDRDAVRYLLDCPVEFEMVTVLFGDPEGTWGLKVSQEEILRTMPGVGPRISEPVTGRHGGEFFCFGDYSANLYANAPQHGTPPGRPLFDVGAVAVVKNPEWARATVIPRPMLVDRGWSLRPENSMKMVVWDCFNRTEIISDFFETMEACRMCSC
;
A
#
# COMPACT_ATOMS: atom_id res chain seq x y z
N MET A 1 -5.58 -37.77 -9.93
CA MET A 1 -5.34 -37.13 -8.61
C MET A 1 -5.75 -35.67 -8.81
N MET A 2 -7.02 -35.37 -8.51
CA MET A 2 -7.60 -34.05 -8.74
C MET A 2 -7.07 -33.10 -7.67
N ARG A 3 -6.58 -31.92 -8.09
CA ARG A 3 -6.29 -30.81 -7.19
C ARG A 3 -7.60 -30.43 -6.53
N GLU A 4 -7.67 -30.55 -5.21
CA GLU A 4 -8.73 -29.92 -4.43
C GLU A 4 -8.60 -28.41 -4.65
N THR A 5 -9.62 -27.84 -5.29
CA THR A 5 -9.81 -26.41 -5.42
C THR A 5 -9.95 -25.83 -4.01
N ALA A 6 -9.04 -24.95 -3.63
CA ALA A 6 -9.16 -24.11 -2.44
C ALA A 6 -10.37 -23.19 -2.62
N GLY A 7 -11.54 -23.66 -2.19
CA GLY A 7 -12.75 -22.87 -2.06
C GLY A 7 -13.23 -23.00 -0.63
N ALA A 8 -12.80 -22.10 0.26
CA ALA A 8 -13.35 -21.97 1.62
C ALA A 8 -12.98 -20.70 2.40
N PHE A 9 -12.36 -19.67 1.82
CA PHE A 9 -12.17 -18.37 2.50
C PHE A 9 -12.68 -17.25 1.59
N GLY A 10 -13.53 -16.36 2.12
CA GLY A 10 -14.01 -15.19 1.39
C GLY A 10 -12.87 -14.22 1.06
N LYS A 11 -13.13 -13.28 0.13
CA LYS A 11 -12.15 -12.25 -0.24
C LYS A 11 -11.73 -11.44 1.00
N THR A 12 -10.46 -11.04 1.04
CA THR A 12 -9.96 -10.16 2.10
C THR A 12 -10.40 -8.73 1.83
N ARG A 13 -11.19 -8.16 2.75
CA ARG A 13 -11.60 -6.74 2.71
C ARG A 13 -10.38 -5.84 2.83
N LEU A 14 -10.18 -4.93 1.88
CA LEU A 14 -8.98 -4.10 1.78
C LEU A 14 -9.33 -2.64 1.53
N LEU A 15 -8.73 -1.74 2.31
CA LEU A 15 -8.71 -0.30 2.05
C LEU A 15 -7.26 0.15 1.94
N ILE A 16 -6.90 0.73 0.80
CA ILE A 16 -5.53 1.16 0.50
C ILE A 16 -5.37 2.63 0.89
N ASP A 17 -4.29 2.96 1.60
CA ASP A 17 -3.93 4.35 1.91
C ASP A 17 -2.56 4.68 1.31
N THR A 18 -2.52 5.53 0.28
CA THR A 18 -1.38 5.66 -0.65
C THR A 18 -0.92 7.10 -0.85
N ASP A 19 0.37 7.30 -1.05
CA ASP A 19 0.96 8.52 -1.60
C ASP A 19 1.30 8.34 -3.08
N ALA A 20 0.27 7.97 -3.85
CA ALA A 20 0.33 7.44 -5.21
C ALA A 20 1.27 8.11 -6.23
N ASN A 21 1.60 9.39 -6.04
CA ASN A 21 2.46 10.18 -6.92
C ASN A 21 3.89 10.38 -6.37
N ASN A 22 4.24 9.80 -5.24
CA ASN A 22 5.58 9.88 -4.64
C ASN A 22 6.61 9.14 -5.50
N GLU A 23 6.39 7.85 -5.77
CA GLU A 23 7.28 7.01 -6.58
C GLU A 23 6.52 6.33 -7.73
N THR A 24 6.95 5.14 -8.14
CA THR A 24 6.40 4.38 -9.28
C THR A 24 5.68 3.12 -8.80
N ASP A 25 5.90 2.68 -7.57
CA ASP A 25 5.42 1.40 -7.05
C ASP A 25 4.01 1.44 -6.48
N ASP A 26 3.54 2.57 -5.93
CA ASP A 26 2.13 2.73 -5.52
C ASP A 26 1.17 2.40 -6.67
N GLN A 27 1.48 2.90 -7.87
CA GLN A 27 0.68 2.66 -9.07
C GLN A 27 0.55 1.17 -9.36
N HIS A 28 1.65 0.42 -9.20
CA HIS A 28 1.69 -1.02 -9.43
C HIS A 28 0.98 -1.78 -8.31
N ALA A 29 1.08 -1.32 -7.07
CA ALA A 29 0.36 -1.91 -5.93
C ALA A 29 -1.15 -1.71 -6.04
N ILE A 30 -1.63 -0.51 -6.39
CA ILE A 30 -3.05 -0.24 -6.63
C ILE A 30 -3.59 -1.14 -7.74
N ALA A 31 -2.92 -1.18 -8.90
CA ALA A 31 -3.35 -2.01 -10.01
C ALA A 31 -3.34 -3.51 -9.64
N TYR A 32 -2.29 -3.96 -8.94
CA TYR A 32 -2.17 -5.35 -8.51
C TYR A 32 -3.27 -5.76 -7.53
N ALA A 33 -3.60 -4.88 -6.58
CA ALA A 33 -4.70 -5.12 -5.64
C ALA A 33 -6.06 -5.16 -6.36
N LEU A 34 -6.31 -4.23 -7.29
CA LEU A 34 -7.56 -4.18 -8.06
C LEU A 34 -7.73 -5.41 -8.96
N PHE A 35 -6.64 -5.91 -9.56
CA PHE A 35 -6.66 -7.07 -10.44
C PHE A 35 -6.60 -8.42 -9.73
N SER A 36 -6.27 -8.45 -8.44
CA SER A 36 -6.32 -9.67 -7.61
C SER A 36 -7.72 -9.89 -7.01
N ASP A 37 -8.76 -9.68 -7.82
CA ASP A 37 -10.15 -9.65 -7.37
C ASP A 37 -10.65 -11.01 -6.89
N GLU A 38 -10.00 -12.11 -7.25
CA GLU A 38 -10.27 -13.44 -6.74
C GLU A 38 -9.93 -13.59 -5.26
N SER A 39 -8.99 -12.76 -4.77
CA SER A 39 -8.43 -12.84 -3.41
C SER A 39 -8.77 -11.62 -2.55
N LEU A 40 -8.90 -10.44 -3.17
CA LEU A 40 -9.04 -9.15 -2.49
C LEU A 40 -10.36 -8.46 -2.86
N ASP A 41 -11.00 -7.88 -1.85
CA ASP A 41 -12.15 -7.00 -2.02
C ASP A 41 -11.70 -5.57 -1.69
N VAL A 42 -11.29 -4.84 -2.72
CA VAL A 42 -10.82 -3.46 -2.57
C VAL A 42 -12.03 -2.55 -2.38
N GLU A 43 -12.25 -2.14 -1.14
CA GLU A 43 -13.42 -1.37 -0.73
C GLU A 43 -13.28 0.14 -0.96
N GLY A 44 -12.06 0.63 -1.18
CA GLY A 44 -11.77 2.02 -1.44
C GLY A 44 -10.30 2.37 -1.30
N ILE A 45 -9.98 3.61 -1.67
CA ILE A 45 -8.62 4.16 -1.64
C ILE A 45 -8.65 5.52 -0.94
N THR A 46 -7.79 5.72 0.05
CA THR A 46 -7.50 7.05 0.59
C THR A 46 -6.10 7.48 0.13
N VAL A 47 -5.88 8.79 0.02
CA VAL A 47 -4.55 9.32 -0.32
C VAL A 47 -3.96 10.15 0.80
N ASN A 48 -2.64 10.14 0.94
CA ASN A 48 -1.90 10.97 1.89
C ASN A 48 -0.74 11.68 1.19
N GLN A 49 -0.28 12.79 1.77
CA GLN A 49 0.90 13.52 1.29
C GLN A 49 2.15 13.10 2.05
N THR A 50 3.13 12.52 1.38
CA THR A 50 4.50 12.39 1.88
C THR A 50 5.38 13.56 1.42
N HIS A 51 6.70 13.48 1.55
CA HIS A 51 7.58 14.62 1.26
C HIS A 51 7.61 15.02 -0.23
N ASN A 52 7.30 14.10 -1.15
CA ASN A 52 7.32 14.27 -2.60
C ASN A 52 5.93 13.99 -3.19
N GLY A 53 5.80 14.05 -4.51
CA GLY A 53 4.55 13.76 -5.21
C GLY A 53 3.51 14.89 -5.15
N GLY A 54 3.71 15.90 -4.30
CA GLY A 54 2.84 17.09 -4.20
C GLY A 54 1.79 16.97 -3.09
N THR A 55 0.84 17.91 -3.09
CA THR A 55 -0.28 17.89 -2.13
C THR A 55 -1.19 16.69 -2.35
N VAL A 56 -2.08 16.40 -1.41
CA VAL A 56 -3.07 15.31 -1.56
C VAL A 56 -3.94 15.44 -2.81
N ASP A 57 -4.06 16.64 -3.40
CA ASP A 57 -4.73 16.83 -4.69
C ASP A 57 -3.98 16.14 -5.83
N VAL A 58 -2.66 16.32 -5.90
CA VAL A 58 -1.81 15.70 -6.92
C VAL A 58 -1.72 14.19 -6.71
N GLN A 59 -1.66 13.76 -5.45
CA GLN A 59 -1.72 12.35 -5.07
C GLN A 59 -3.04 11.70 -5.54
N MET A 60 -4.17 12.38 -5.31
CA MET A 60 -5.48 11.94 -5.78
C MET A 60 -5.58 11.89 -7.31
N GLU A 61 -5.03 12.89 -8.02
CA GLU A 61 -5.00 12.87 -9.48
C GLU A 61 -4.29 11.64 -10.04
N GLU A 62 -3.17 11.23 -9.43
CA GLU A 62 -2.45 10.02 -9.81
C GLU A 62 -3.23 8.75 -9.46
N ALA A 63 -3.77 8.65 -8.25
CA ALA A 63 -4.59 7.49 -7.88
C ALA A 63 -5.80 7.33 -8.81
N VAL A 64 -6.51 8.41 -9.15
CA VAL A 64 -7.65 8.39 -10.08
C VAL A 64 -7.22 7.96 -11.48
N ARG A 65 -6.03 8.40 -11.93
CA ARG A 65 -5.45 7.98 -13.20
C ARG A 65 -5.25 6.46 -13.23
N ILE A 66 -4.74 5.86 -12.15
CA ILE A 66 -4.56 4.40 -12.07
C ILE A 66 -5.89 3.67 -12.08
N VAL A 67 -6.84 4.09 -11.24
CA VAL A 67 -8.15 3.42 -11.15
C VAL A 67 -8.91 3.50 -12.47
N LYS A 68 -8.81 4.63 -13.20
CA LYS A 68 -9.35 4.73 -14.57
C LYS A 68 -8.65 3.78 -15.53
N LEU A 69 -7.33 3.73 -15.55
CA LEU A 69 -6.57 2.83 -16.42
C LEU A 69 -6.73 1.34 -16.09
N CYS A 70 -7.25 1.05 -14.90
CA CYS A 70 -7.66 -0.29 -14.48
C CYS A 70 -9.14 -0.59 -14.79
N ASP A 71 -9.88 0.33 -15.43
CA ASP A 71 -11.32 0.21 -15.71
C ASP A 71 -12.17 -0.03 -14.46
N ARG A 72 -11.84 0.66 -13.35
CA ARG A 72 -12.53 0.54 -12.05
C ARG A 72 -13.07 1.86 -11.52
N TYR A 73 -13.03 2.91 -12.35
CA TYR A 73 -13.56 4.23 -12.00
C TYR A 73 -14.96 4.41 -12.60
N PRO A 74 -15.98 4.88 -11.85
CA PRO A 74 -15.92 5.38 -10.46
C PRO A 74 -16.28 4.33 -9.40
N ASP A 75 -16.23 3.04 -9.71
CA ASP A 75 -16.71 1.97 -8.83
C ASP A 75 -15.96 1.85 -7.50
N ILE A 76 -14.69 2.24 -7.47
CA ILE A 76 -13.86 2.29 -6.25
C ILE A 76 -14.01 3.67 -5.60
N PRO A 77 -14.55 3.78 -4.38
CA PRO A 77 -14.60 5.05 -3.66
C PRO A 77 -13.20 5.57 -3.34
N MET A 78 -13.00 6.88 -3.48
CA MET A 78 -11.70 7.52 -3.28
C MET A 78 -11.81 8.83 -2.52
N TYR A 79 -10.99 9.01 -1.48
CA TYR A 79 -11.05 10.19 -0.60
C TYR A 79 -9.69 10.79 -0.30
N LYS A 80 -9.64 12.12 -0.20
CA LYS A 80 -8.42 12.86 0.14
C LYS A 80 -8.18 12.78 1.64
N GLY A 81 -6.95 12.45 2.01
CA GLY A 81 -6.50 12.45 3.39
C GLY A 81 -5.69 13.68 3.74
N ALA A 82 -4.81 13.51 4.72
CA ALA A 82 -4.05 14.59 5.32
C ALA A 82 -2.88 15.07 4.46
N ASN A 83 -2.75 16.40 4.34
CA ASN A 83 -1.52 17.03 3.86
C ASN A 83 -0.45 17.04 4.98
N GLY A 84 -0.86 17.44 6.18
CA GLY A 84 -0.05 17.54 7.38
C GLY A 84 0.19 16.21 8.09
N ASN A 85 0.81 16.27 9.25
CA ASN A 85 1.20 15.11 10.06
C ASN A 85 0.34 15.01 11.33
N LEU A 86 0.33 13.83 11.94
CA LEU A 86 -0.51 13.50 13.09
C LEU A 86 -0.39 14.54 14.20
N LYS A 87 0.84 14.91 14.57
CA LYS A 87 1.10 15.84 15.68
C LYS A 87 0.39 17.19 15.51
N ASP A 88 0.28 17.67 14.27
CA ASP A 88 -0.31 18.97 13.96
C ASP A 88 -1.83 18.89 13.81
N ILE A 89 -2.36 17.75 13.35
CA ILE A 89 -3.78 17.55 13.09
C ILE A 89 -4.54 17.05 14.32
N LEU A 90 -3.93 16.17 15.11
CA LEU A 90 -4.55 15.53 16.27
C LEU A 90 -5.20 16.52 17.26
N PRO A 91 -4.62 17.71 17.57
CA PRO A 91 -5.27 18.71 18.43
C PRO A 91 -6.57 19.29 17.87
N HIS A 92 -6.85 19.10 16.58
CA HIS A 92 -8.00 19.65 15.86
C HIS A 92 -8.99 18.56 15.38
N LEU A 93 -8.81 17.31 15.81
CA LEU A 93 -9.57 16.15 15.33
C LEU A 93 -11.09 16.27 15.51
N ASP A 94 -11.54 17.07 16.47
CA ASP A 94 -12.97 17.32 16.73
C ASP A 94 -13.58 18.42 15.85
N THR A 95 -12.78 19.09 15.01
CA THR A 95 -13.29 20.10 14.07
C THR A 95 -13.85 19.41 12.82
N PRO A 96 -15.04 19.77 12.30
CA PRO A 96 -15.64 19.03 11.19
C PRO A 96 -14.80 18.97 9.91
N ASP A 97 -13.95 19.96 9.68
CA ASP A 97 -13.17 20.18 8.45
C ASP A 97 -11.65 20.10 8.67
N PHE A 98 -11.18 19.34 9.66
CA PHE A 98 -9.75 19.14 9.86
C PHE A 98 -9.09 18.53 8.60
N ASP A 99 -7.78 18.73 8.48
CA ASP A 99 -6.98 18.20 7.39
C ASP A 99 -7.01 16.66 7.35
N GLY A 100 -7.63 16.09 6.31
CA GLY A 100 -7.82 14.65 6.14
C GLY A 100 -9.14 14.07 6.64
N HIS A 101 -10.12 14.90 7.03
CA HIS A 101 -11.43 14.43 7.52
C HIS A 101 -12.16 13.48 6.56
N GLU A 102 -12.11 13.71 5.23
CA GLU A 102 -12.79 12.85 4.25
C GLU A 102 -12.26 11.40 4.27
N ALA A 103 -10.93 11.22 4.22
CA ALA A 103 -10.33 9.89 4.33
C ALA A 103 -10.57 9.25 5.70
N VAL A 104 -10.47 10.02 6.79
CA VAL A 104 -10.67 9.53 8.15
C VAL A 104 -12.11 9.03 8.34
N ASP A 105 -13.10 9.82 7.93
CA ASP A 105 -14.50 9.46 8.05
C ASP A 105 -14.83 8.23 7.19
N PHE A 106 -14.26 8.14 5.98
CA PHE A 106 -14.41 6.97 5.13
C PHE A 106 -13.80 5.70 5.75
N ILE A 107 -12.58 5.77 6.30
CA ILE A 107 -11.95 4.63 7.00
C ILE A 107 -12.86 4.14 8.14
N ILE A 108 -13.40 5.07 8.94
CA ILE A 108 -14.30 4.75 10.05
C ILE A 108 -15.58 4.09 9.54
N GLU A 109 -16.22 4.66 8.50
CA GLU A 109 -17.42 4.10 7.89
C GLU A 109 -17.21 2.66 7.42
N GLN A 110 -16.13 2.39 6.68
CA GLN A 110 -15.81 1.06 6.17
C GLN A 110 -15.51 0.06 7.29
N ALA A 111 -14.81 0.51 8.33
CA ALA A 111 -14.49 -0.33 9.49
C ALA A 111 -15.70 -0.66 10.38
N LEU A 112 -16.76 0.16 10.33
CA LEU A 112 -18.01 -0.08 11.07
C LEU A 112 -19.03 -0.95 10.31
N LYS A 113 -18.78 -1.27 9.03
CA LYS A 113 -19.63 -2.21 8.28
C LYS A 113 -19.66 -3.58 8.95
N GLU A 114 -20.86 -4.14 9.07
CA GLU A 114 -21.06 -5.51 9.56
C GLU A 114 -20.34 -6.50 8.64
N SER A 115 -19.45 -7.30 9.22
CA SER A 115 -18.61 -8.25 8.51
C SER A 115 -18.09 -9.34 9.45
N ASP A 116 -17.96 -10.55 8.92
CA ASP A 116 -17.34 -11.69 9.62
C ASP A 116 -15.80 -11.63 9.60
N SER A 117 -15.23 -10.71 8.83
CA SER A 117 -13.78 -10.48 8.72
C SER A 117 -13.41 -9.03 9.01
N LYS A 118 -12.20 -8.84 9.55
CA LYS A 118 -11.62 -7.51 9.75
C LYS A 118 -11.34 -6.83 8.43
N LEU A 119 -11.54 -5.51 8.38
CA LEU A 119 -11.03 -4.69 7.29
C LEU A 119 -9.50 -4.58 7.41
N VAL A 120 -8.80 -4.86 6.32
CA VAL A 120 -7.36 -4.63 6.22
C VAL A 120 -7.15 -3.19 5.77
N LEU A 121 -6.57 -2.38 6.65
CA LEU A 121 -6.03 -1.08 6.30
C LEU A 121 -4.60 -1.30 5.79
N LEU A 122 -4.35 -0.98 4.52
CA LEU A 122 -3.06 -1.16 3.84
C LEU A 122 -2.45 0.20 3.51
N PRO A 123 -1.88 0.90 4.51
CA PRO A 123 -1.08 2.08 4.26
C PRO A 123 0.23 1.68 3.57
N ILE A 124 0.39 2.18 2.35
CA ILE A 124 1.63 2.14 1.55
C ILE A 124 2.31 3.52 1.47
N GLY A 125 1.78 4.51 2.21
CA GLY A 125 2.43 5.79 2.48
C GLY A 125 2.66 6.03 3.98
N LYS A 126 2.55 7.29 4.42
CA LYS A 126 2.64 7.63 5.85
C LYS A 126 1.36 7.22 6.61
N LEU A 127 1.49 6.96 7.91
CA LEU A 127 0.40 6.43 8.76
C LEU A 127 -0.63 7.46 9.24
N THR A 128 -0.58 8.70 8.78
CA THR A 128 -1.35 9.82 9.36
C THR A 128 -2.86 9.58 9.33
N ASN A 129 -3.43 9.21 8.18
CA ASN A 129 -4.88 8.97 8.08
C ASN A 129 -5.33 7.82 9.01
N ILE A 130 -4.56 6.73 9.03
CA ILE A 130 -4.83 5.56 9.88
C ILE A 130 -4.79 5.94 11.37
N ALA A 131 -3.76 6.67 11.79
CA ALA A 131 -3.63 7.11 13.17
C ALA A 131 -4.78 8.04 13.59
N LEU A 132 -5.16 8.98 12.73
CA LEU A 132 -6.29 9.89 12.98
C LEU A 132 -7.63 9.13 13.08
N ALA A 133 -7.88 8.15 12.21
CA ALA A 133 -9.09 7.33 12.28
C ALA A 133 -9.18 6.53 13.58
N LEU A 134 -8.09 5.89 14.00
CA LEU A 134 -8.03 5.14 15.27
C LEU A 134 -8.11 6.06 16.49
N ALA A 135 -7.64 7.30 16.40
CA ALA A 135 -7.78 8.29 17.46
C ALA A 135 -9.21 8.84 17.56
N LYS A 136 -9.88 9.06 16.42
CA LYS A 136 -11.23 9.63 16.34
C LYS A 136 -12.30 8.62 16.76
N ALA A 137 -12.16 7.37 16.33
CA ALA A 137 -13.12 6.30 16.58
C ALA A 137 -12.41 5.03 17.09
N PRO A 138 -11.91 5.00 18.34
CA PRO A 138 -11.22 3.84 18.89
C PRO A 138 -12.06 2.55 18.90
N GLU A 139 -13.39 2.65 18.79
CA GLU A 139 -14.30 1.51 18.66
C GLU A 139 -14.09 0.68 17.38
N ILE A 140 -13.38 1.20 16.37
CA ILE A 140 -13.07 0.45 15.14
C ILE A 140 -11.88 -0.50 15.30
N ILE A 141 -11.05 -0.31 16.34
CA ILE A 141 -9.86 -1.13 16.63
C ILE A 141 -10.11 -2.65 16.53
N PRO A 142 -11.18 -3.22 17.13
CA PRO A 142 -11.46 -4.66 16.99
C PRO A 142 -11.84 -5.08 15.57
N ASN A 143 -12.26 -4.17 14.69
CA ASN A 143 -12.76 -4.47 13.35
C ASN A 143 -11.68 -4.34 12.27
N VAL A 144 -10.49 -3.87 12.62
CA VAL A 144 -9.43 -3.60 11.65
C VAL A 144 -8.12 -4.31 11.99
N ARG A 145 -7.32 -4.57 10.97
CA ARG A 145 -5.89 -4.85 11.07
C ARG A 145 -5.13 -3.90 10.15
N VAL A 146 -3.96 -3.44 10.58
CA VAL A 146 -3.12 -2.51 9.82
C VAL A 146 -1.89 -3.25 9.31
N VAL A 147 -1.70 -3.27 7.99
CA VAL A 147 -0.53 -3.84 7.32
C VAL A 147 0.22 -2.71 6.64
N TRP A 148 1.32 -2.25 7.24
CA TRP A 148 1.99 -1.02 6.81
C TRP A 148 3.34 -1.29 6.18
N LEU A 149 3.57 -0.75 4.98
CA LEU A 149 4.90 -0.65 4.41
C LEU A 149 5.55 0.69 4.79
N GLY A 150 6.69 0.59 5.47
CA GLY A 150 7.48 1.80 5.68
C GLY A 150 8.57 1.71 6.74
N SER A 151 9.33 0.63 6.85
CA SER A 151 10.44 0.64 7.83
C SER A 151 11.63 -0.21 7.40
N ASN A 152 12.84 0.21 7.80
CA ASN A 152 14.06 -0.59 7.76
C ASN A 152 14.34 -1.28 9.11
N PHE A 153 13.31 -1.56 9.91
CA PHE A 153 13.46 -2.21 11.22
C PHE A 153 14.32 -3.48 11.11
N PRO A 154 15.30 -3.71 12.01
CA PRO A 154 15.64 -2.93 13.20
C PRO A 154 16.88 -2.02 13.03
N ALA A 155 16.94 -1.21 11.96
CA ALA A 155 18.08 -0.31 11.72
C ALA A 155 18.39 0.62 12.92
N GLU A 156 19.68 0.90 13.15
CA GLU A 156 20.11 1.85 14.20
C GLU A 156 19.57 3.27 13.94
N GLU A 157 19.55 3.68 12.67
CA GLU A 157 18.86 4.88 12.20
C GLU A 157 17.91 4.49 11.06
N ASP A 158 16.61 4.47 11.36
CA ASP A 158 15.57 4.22 10.38
C ASP A 158 15.22 5.53 9.65
N VAL A 159 15.65 5.55 8.39
CA VAL A 159 15.47 6.64 7.44
C VAL A 159 14.50 6.25 6.33
N GLU A 160 13.70 5.21 6.54
CA GLU A 160 12.66 4.82 5.59
C GLU A 160 11.68 6.00 5.34
N TYR A 161 11.31 6.18 4.08
CA TYR A 161 10.62 7.34 3.58
C TYR A 161 9.24 7.55 4.20
N ASN A 162 8.40 6.51 4.24
CA ASN A 162 7.07 6.54 4.85
C ASN A 162 7.15 6.76 6.37
N LEU A 163 8.09 6.10 7.06
CA LEU A 163 8.35 6.33 8.48
C LEU A 163 8.76 7.76 8.76
N THR A 164 9.69 8.29 7.97
CA THR A 164 10.24 9.63 8.22
C THR A 164 9.21 10.72 7.96
N SER A 165 8.25 10.46 7.07
CA SER A 165 7.17 11.38 6.70
C SER A 165 6.25 11.70 7.86
N ASP A 166 5.99 10.74 8.76
CA ASP A 166 5.26 11.00 10.01
C ASP A 166 5.63 10.01 11.13
N ARG A 167 6.74 10.30 11.82
CA ARG A 167 7.19 9.49 12.97
C ARG A 167 6.23 9.50 14.14
N ASP A 168 5.43 10.55 14.29
CA ASP A 168 4.48 10.64 15.39
C ASP A 168 3.30 9.70 15.16
N ALA A 169 2.85 9.53 13.91
CA ALA A 169 1.90 8.48 13.54
C ALA A 169 2.45 7.07 13.78
N VAL A 170 3.71 6.81 13.42
CA VAL A 170 4.35 5.51 13.70
C VAL A 170 4.39 5.22 15.20
N ARG A 171 4.81 6.20 16.02
CA ARG A 171 4.83 6.08 17.49
C ARG A 171 3.43 5.81 18.05
N TYR A 172 2.43 6.53 17.55
CA TYR A 172 1.04 6.34 17.96
C TYR A 172 0.57 4.90 17.68
N LEU A 173 0.79 4.38 16.47
CA LEU A 173 0.41 3.01 16.10
C LEU A 173 1.12 1.95 16.94
N LEU A 174 2.42 2.14 17.24
CA LEU A 174 3.20 1.21 18.08
C LEU A 174 2.63 1.09 19.51
N ASP A 175 1.96 2.11 20.02
CA ASP A 175 1.33 2.10 21.34
C ASP A 175 -0.21 1.91 21.28
N CYS A 176 -0.80 1.82 20.09
CA CYS A 176 -2.24 1.57 19.87
C CYS A 176 -2.56 0.07 19.84
N PRO A 177 -3.58 -0.44 20.56
CA PRO A 177 -3.83 -1.89 20.68
C PRO A 177 -4.39 -2.58 19.41
N VAL A 178 -4.46 -1.88 18.27
CA VAL A 178 -4.86 -2.42 16.96
C VAL A 178 -3.95 -3.57 16.53
N GLU A 179 -4.45 -4.53 15.73
CA GLU A 179 -3.54 -5.49 15.08
C GLU A 179 -2.64 -4.73 14.11
N PHE A 180 -1.32 -4.84 14.30
CA PHE A 180 -0.34 -4.07 13.54
C PHE A 180 0.73 -4.99 12.97
N GLU A 181 0.96 -4.85 11.68
CA GLU A 181 1.92 -5.61 10.90
C GLU A 181 2.81 -4.63 10.14
N MET A 182 4.12 -4.85 10.19
CA MET A 182 5.13 -3.99 9.59
C MET A 182 5.81 -4.74 8.44
N VAL A 183 5.60 -4.27 7.22
CA VAL A 183 6.23 -4.75 6.00
C VAL A 183 7.55 -3.99 5.83
N THR A 184 8.67 -4.72 5.86
CA THR A 184 10.00 -4.10 5.90
C THR A 184 10.56 -3.83 4.51
N VAL A 185 11.18 -2.67 4.36
CA VAL A 185 11.87 -2.24 3.13
C VAL A 185 13.25 -2.85 3.03
N LEU A 186 14.04 -2.72 4.11
CA LEU A 186 15.44 -3.16 4.24
C LEU A 186 16.32 -2.68 3.06
N PHE A 187 16.53 -1.38 2.95
CA PHE A 187 17.35 -0.78 1.88
C PHE A 187 18.71 -1.48 1.71
N GLY A 188 18.96 -1.98 0.50
CA GLY A 188 20.20 -2.69 0.18
C GLY A 188 20.12 -4.20 0.39
N ASP A 189 19.15 -4.69 1.15
CA ASP A 189 18.99 -6.11 1.50
C ASP A 189 17.92 -6.78 0.60
N PRO A 190 18.25 -7.87 -0.12
CA PRO A 190 17.27 -8.59 -0.92
C PRO A 190 16.19 -9.31 -0.11
N GLU A 191 16.33 -9.44 1.21
CA GLU A 191 15.30 -10.07 2.06
C GLU A 191 14.13 -9.13 2.38
N GLY A 192 14.27 -7.80 2.24
CA GLY A 192 13.15 -6.86 2.37
C GLY A 192 12.41 -6.62 1.06
N THR A 193 11.42 -5.74 1.05
CA THR A 193 10.74 -5.36 -0.21
C THR A 193 11.69 -4.65 -1.20
N TRP A 194 12.85 -4.16 -0.74
CA TRP A 194 13.95 -3.76 -1.62
C TRP A 194 14.40 -4.85 -2.59
N GLY A 195 14.23 -6.13 -2.23
CA GLY A 195 14.50 -7.28 -3.08
C GLY A 195 13.51 -7.46 -4.23
N LEU A 196 12.31 -6.87 -4.15
CA LEU A 196 11.25 -6.95 -5.16
C LEU A 196 11.52 -6.07 -6.38
N LYS A 197 12.77 -6.06 -6.85
CA LYS A 197 13.24 -5.31 -8.00
C LYS A 197 12.76 -5.92 -9.29
N VAL A 198 12.23 -5.06 -10.16
CA VAL A 198 11.93 -5.38 -11.56
C VAL A 198 12.76 -4.44 -12.43
N SER A 199 13.39 -4.99 -13.47
CA SER A 199 14.13 -4.18 -14.43
C SER A 199 13.20 -3.46 -15.40
N GLN A 200 13.66 -2.32 -15.93
CA GLN A 200 12.97 -1.64 -17.02
C GLN A 200 12.79 -2.55 -18.25
N GLU A 201 13.75 -3.42 -18.55
CA GLU A 201 13.62 -4.38 -19.66
C GLU A 201 12.46 -5.35 -19.45
N GLU A 202 12.31 -5.90 -18.23
CA GLU A 202 11.18 -6.77 -17.88
C GLU A 202 9.84 -6.05 -18.05
N ILE A 203 9.71 -4.81 -17.56
CA ILE A 203 8.48 -4.02 -17.69
C ILE A 203 8.17 -3.72 -19.16
N LEU A 204 9.14 -3.19 -19.92
CA LEU A 204 8.94 -2.81 -21.31
C LEU A 204 8.66 -4.02 -22.22
N ARG A 205 9.07 -5.23 -21.81
CA ARG A 205 8.76 -6.47 -22.53
C ARG A 205 7.37 -7.01 -22.19
N THR A 206 6.98 -6.96 -20.92
CA THR A 206 5.81 -7.69 -20.41
C THR A 206 4.55 -6.84 -20.28
N MET A 207 4.67 -5.57 -19.86
CA MET A 207 3.51 -4.74 -19.51
C MET A 207 2.76 -4.08 -20.69
N PRO A 208 3.37 -3.75 -21.85
CA PRO A 208 2.62 -3.09 -22.92
C PRO A 208 1.37 -3.86 -23.37
N GLY A 209 0.23 -3.17 -23.44
CA GLY A 209 -1.07 -3.71 -23.80
C GLY A 209 -1.72 -4.63 -22.76
N VAL A 210 -1.20 -4.67 -21.54
CA VAL A 210 -1.71 -5.50 -20.43
C VAL A 210 -2.72 -4.74 -19.58
N GLY A 211 -3.72 -5.47 -19.04
CA GLY A 211 -4.85 -4.92 -18.30
C GLY A 211 -6.08 -4.65 -19.20
N PRO A 212 -7.21 -4.26 -18.59
CA PRO A 212 -8.40 -3.89 -19.33
C PRO A 212 -8.14 -2.64 -20.18
N ARG A 213 -8.84 -2.56 -21.30
CA ARG A 213 -8.73 -1.43 -22.23
C ARG A 213 -9.95 -0.52 -22.10
N ILE A 214 -9.72 0.70 -21.64
CA ILE A 214 -10.76 1.75 -21.58
C ILE A 214 -10.96 2.42 -22.94
N SER A 215 -12.12 3.06 -23.12
CA SER A 215 -12.47 3.73 -24.39
C SER A 215 -11.87 5.12 -24.54
N GLU A 216 -11.79 5.88 -23.44
CA GLU A 216 -11.25 7.23 -23.40
C GLU A 216 -9.84 7.22 -22.81
N PRO A 217 -8.86 7.90 -23.44
CA PRO A 217 -7.50 7.89 -22.93
C PRO A 217 -7.38 8.65 -21.62
N VAL A 218 -6.44 8.22 -20.78
CA VAL A 218 -5.99 8.98 -19.62
C VAL A 218 -4.60 9.53 -19.88
N THR A 219 -4.41 10.83 -19.65
CA THR A 219 -3.09 11.46 -19.76
C THR A 219 -2.19 11.03 -18.63
N GLY A 220 -1.01 10.47 -18.91
CA GLY A 220 -0.04 10.05 -17.90
C GLY A 220 0.66 11.23 -17.20
N ARG A 221 1.22 11.03 -15.99
CA ARG A 221 1.91 12.11 -15.25
C ARG A 221 3.16 12.64 -15.95
N HIS A 222 3.75 11.88 -16.87
CA HIS A 222 4.87 12.28 -17.73
C HIS A 222 4.42 12.63 -19.17
N GLY A 223 3.13 12.90 -19.36
CA GLY A 223 2.53 13.10 -20.67
C GLY A 223 2.21 11.79 -21.40
N GLY A 224 1.65 11.91 -22.62
CA GLY A 224 1.14 10.77 -23.39
C GLY A 224 -0.29 10.39 -23.02
N GLU A 225 -0.92 9.60 -23.87
CA GLU A 225 -2.30 9.11 -23.72
C GLU A 225 -2.29 7.59 -23.62
N PHE A 226 -2.92 7.05 -22.57
CA PHE A 226 -2.91 5.63 -22.25
C PHE A 226 -4.33 5.08 -22.18
N PHE A 227 -4.49 3.85 -22.65
CA PHE A 227 -5.79 3.15 -22.68
C PHE A 227 -5.82 1.91 -21.79
N CYS A 228 -4.70 1.56 -21.14
CA CYS A 228 -4.63 0.49 -20.16
C CYS A 228 -3.48 0.77 -19.19
N PHE A 229 -3.52 0.17 -18.01
CA PHE A 229 -2.49 0.34 -16.99
C PHE A 229 -1.11 -0.13 -17.48
N GLY A 230 -1.04 -1.23 -18.23
CA GLY A 230 0.23 -1.79 -18.70
C GLY A 230 1.06 -0.84 -19.57
N ASP A 231 0.40 -0.11 -20.49
CA ASP A 231 1.08 0.92 -21.30
C ASP A 231 1.58 2.09 -20.43
N TYR A 232 0.82 2.47 -19.40
CA TYR A 232 1.22 3.53 -18.47
C TYR A 232 2.37 3.08 -17.56
N SER A 233 2.35 1.84 -17.08
CA SER A 233 3.46 1.22 -16.35
C SER A 233 4.78 1.30 -17.14
N ALA A 234 4.73 0.98 -18.44
CA ALA A 234 5.88 1.12 -19.33
C ALA A 234 6.38 2.58 -19.42
N ASN A 235 5.47 3.55 -19.47
CA ASN A 235 5.83 4.97 -19.47
C ASN A 235 6.44 5.44 -18.14
N LEU A 236 5.90 4.99 -17.00
CA LEU A 236 6.46 5.27 -15.68
C LEU A 236 7.90 4.77 -15.58
N TYR A 237 8.16 3.53 -15.99
CA TYR A 237 9.51 2.96 -15.97
C TYR A 237 10.47 3.64 -16.96
N ALA A 238 9.98 4.11 -18.11
CA ALA A 238 10.80 4.87 -19.06
C ALA A 238 11.26 6.24 -18.50
N ASN A 239 10.57 6.79 -17.51
CA ASN A 239 10.86 8.07 -16.89
C ASN A 239 11.41 7.95 -15.45
N ALA A 240 11.56 6.74 -14.92
CA ALA A 240 12.04 6.50 -13.57
C ALA A 240 13.52 6.11 -13.55
N PRO A 241 14.32 6.62 -12.59
CA PRO A 241 15.69 6.18 -12.42
C PRO A 241 15.73 4.69 -12.01
N GLN A 242 16.71 3.98 -12.54
CA GLN A 242 17.00 2.60 -12.20
C GLN A 242 18.18 2.55 -11.21
N HIS A 243 18.16 1.61 -10.27
CA HIS A 243 19.11 1.54 -9.17
C HIS A 243 19.82 0.18 -9.09
N GLY A 244 21.09 0.19 -8.68
CA GLY A 244 21.88 -1.01 -8.44
C GLY A 244 22.40 -1.71 -9.70
N THR A 245 22.96 -2.92 -9.50
CA THR A 245 23.51 -3.77 -10.57
C THR A 245 23.03 -5.22 -10.36
N PRO A 246 22.29 -5.83 -11.31
CA PRO A 246 21.75 -5.21 -12.53
C PRO A 246 20.74 -4.10 -12.19
N PRO A 247 20.56 -3.12 -13.09
CA PRO A 247 19.67 -1.98 -12.84
C PRO A 247 18.22 -2.44 -12.75
N GLY A 248 17.52 -1.97 -11.71
CA GLY A 248 16.10 -2.19 -11.56
C GLY A 248 15.49 -1.24 -10.55
N ARG A 249 14.17 -1.29 -10.42
CA ARG A 249 13.43 -0.53 -9.41
C ARG A 249 12.63 -1.49 -8.53
N PRO A 250 12.78 -1.41 -7.19
CA PRO A 250 11.91 -2.15 -6.29
C PRO A 250 10.45 -1.74 -6.47
N LEU A 251 9.55 -2.72 -6.44
CA LEU A 251 8.12 -2.49 -6.27
C LEU A 251 7.81 -2.70 -4.77
N PHE A 252 8.12 -1.72 -3.93
CA PHE A 252 8.06 -1.90 -2.48
C PHE A 252 6.63 -2.19 -2.02
N ASP A 253 5.68 -1.37 -2.49
CA ASP A 253 4.26 -1.44 -2.14
C ASP A 253 3.56 -2.72 -2.58
N VAL A 254 4.04 -3.31 -3.68
CA VAL A 254 3.57 -4.63 -4.15
C VAL A 254 3.84 -5.70 -3.09
N GLY A 255 4.92 -5.58 -2.33
CA GLY A 255 5.22 -6.48 -1.20
C GLY A 255 4.15 -6.45 -0.11
N ALA A 256 3.56 -5.28 0.15
CA ALA A 256 2.49 -5.14 1.14
C ALA A 256 1.18 -5.78 0.66
N VAL A 257 0.82 -5.56 -0.61
CA VAL A 257 -0.33 -6.24 -1.23
C VAL A 257 -0.11 -7.76 -1.25
N ALA A 258 1.10 -8.20 -1.58
CA ALA A 258 1.45 -9.61 -1.72
C ALA A 258 1.26 -10.39 -0.42
N VAL A 259 1.66 -9.87 0.75
CA VAL A 259 1.48 -10.58 2.03
C VAL A 259 0.01 -10.62 2.48
N VAL A 260 -0.80 -9.65 2.05
CA VAL A 260 -2.26 -9.69 2.27
C VAL A 260 -2.92 -10.71 1.34
N LYS A 261 -2.50 -10.76 0.07
CA LYS A 261 -3.01 -11.71 -0.93
C LYS A 261 -2.62 -13.15 -0.59
N ASN A 262 -1.35 -13.38 -0.26
CA ASN A 262 -0.83 -14.68 0.14
C ASN A 262 0.31 -14.54 1.17
N PRO A 263 0.04 -14.84 2.46
CA PRO A 263 1.03 -14.70 3.53
C PRO A 263 2.18 -15.72 3.44
N GLU A 264 2.07 -16.78 2.61
CA GLU A 264 3.15 -17.77 2.46
C GLU A 264 4.36 -17.24 1.68
N TRP A 265 4.22 -16.08 1.02
CA TRP A 265 5.29 -15.49 0.21
C TRP A 265 6.31 -14.65 1.01
N ALA A 266 6.17 -14.54 2.32
CA ALA A 266 7.14 -13.88 3.18
C ALA A 266 7.18 -14.54 4.56
N ARG A 267 8.23 -14.25 5.33
CA ARG A 267 8.31 -14.68 6.72
C ARG A 267 7.56 -13.70 7.60
N ALA A 268 6.63 -14.21 8.40
CA ALA A 268 5.96 -13.48 9.47
C ALA A 268 6.64 -13.75 10.82
N THR A 269 7.24 -12.73 11.43
CA THR A 269 7.81 -12.86 12.78
C THR A 269 6.98 -12.05 13.78
N VAL A 270 6.39 -12.73 14.76
CA VAL A 270 5.68 -12.07 15.86
C VAL A 270 6.67 -11.62 16.92
N ILE A 271 6.73 -10.31 17.19
CA ILE A 271 7.64 -9.72 18.18
C ILE A 271 6.90 -8.82 19.18
N PRO A 272 7.43 -8.65 20.41
CA PRO A 272 7.03 -7.55 21.27
C PRO A 272 7.20 -6.20 20.55
N ARG A 273 6.21 -5.32 20.65
CA ARG A 273 6.29 -4.04 19.93
C ARG A 273 7.47 -3.19 20.44
N PRO A 274 8.38 -2.76 19.54
CA PRO A 274 9.45 -1.85 19.89
C PRO A 274 8.88 -0.44 20.11
N MET A 275 9.77 0.49 20.47
CA MET A 275 9.50 1.92 20.53
C MET A 275 10.41 2.63 19.52
N LEU A 276 9.85 3.57 18.76
CA LEU A 276 10.63 4.44 17.87
C LEU A 276 11.13 5.65 18.67
N VAL A 277 12.42 5.64 19.02
CA VAL A 277 13.08 6.70 19.80
C VAL A 277 13.96 7.52 18.86
N ASP A 278 13.68 8.81 18.75
CA ASP A 278 14.31 9.70 17.78
C ASP A 278 14.22 9.15 16.34
N ARG A 279 15.31 8.56 15.84
CA ARG A 279 15.41 7.93 14.52
C ARG A 279 15.60 6.41 14.57
N GLY A 280 15.76 5.83 15.75
CA GLY A 280 16.11 4.41 15.91
C GLY A 280 15.09 3.62 16.70
N TRP A 281 15.36 2.32 16.84
CA TRP A 281 14.47 1.38 17.49
C TRP A 281 14.97 0.98 18.87
N SER A 282 14.09 1.06 19.87
CA SER A 282 14.33 0.53 21.22
C SER A 282 13.44 -0.70 21.44
N LEU A 283 14.07 -1.86 21.67
CA LEU A 283 13.34 -3.11 21.90
C LEU A 283 12.66 -3.09 23.27
N ARG A 284 11.43 -3.62 23.33
CA ARG A 284 10.65 -3.77 24.57
C ARG A 284 10.30 -5.25 24.78
N PRO A 285 11.24 -6.13 25.18
CA PRO A 285 11.01 -7.58 25.21
C PRO A 285 9.84 -8.00 26.11
N GLU A 286 9.61 -7.26 27.20
CA GLU A 286 8.51 -7.48 28.14
C GLU A 286 7.18 -6.85 27.71
N ASN A 287 7.11 -6.18 26.55
CA ASN A 287 5.88 -5.60 26.05
C ASN A 287 4.88 -6.72 25.69
N SER A 288 3.69 -6.63 26.29
CA SER A 288 2.59 -7.56 26.06
C SER A 288 1.96 -7.35 24.68
N MET A 289 1.94 -6.12 24.17
CA MET A 289 1.52 -5.84 22.80
C MET A 289 2.52 -6.41 21.81
N LYS A 290 2.01 -7.16 20.84
CA LYS A 290 2.80 -7.75 19.76
C LYS A 290 2.53 -7.05 18.43
N MET A 291 3.46 -7.19 17.50
CA MET A 291 3.26 -6.90 16.09
C MET A 291 3.86 -8.01 15.24
N VAL A 292 3.43 -8.10 14.00
CA VAL A 292 4.08 -8.94 12.98
C VAL A 292 5.11 -8.08 12.25
N VAL A 293 6.29 -8.62 11.99
CA VAL A 293 7.26 -8.07 11.06
C VAL A 293 7.36 -9.02 9.87
N TRP A 294 7.21 -8.47 8.67
CA TRP A 294 7.34 -9.18 7.40
C TRP A 294 8.68 -8.89 6.75
N ASP A 295 9.44 -9.95 6.49
CA ASP A 295 10.73 -9.96 5.82
C ASP A 295 10.93 -11.29 5.06
N CYS A 296 12.12 -11.51 4.49
CA CYS A 296 12.44 -12.66 3.63
C CYS A 296 11.39 -12.90 2.52
N PHE A 297 11.06 -11.86 1.76
CA PHE A 297 10.08 -11.94 0.68
C PHE A 297 10.55 -12.89 -0.44
N ASN A 298 9.68 -13.82 -0.84
CA ASN A 298 9.91 -14.70 -1.99
C ASN A 298 9.69 -13.92 -3.28
N ARG A 299 10.74 -13.22 -3.72
CA ARG A 299 10.73 -12.40 -4.94
C ARG A 299 10.19 -13.15 -6.16
N THR A 300 10.60 -14.41 -6.36
CA THR A 300 10.22 -15.15 -7.58
C THR A 300 8.71 -15.34 -7.64
N GLU A 301 8.10 -15.82 -6.56
CA GLU A 301 6.66 -16.06 -6.52
C GLU A 301 5.88 -14.73 -6.62
N ILE A 302 6.28 -13.71 -5.86
CA ILE A 302 5.58 -12.41 -5.83
C ILE A 302 5.62 -11.73 -7.19
N ILE A 303 6.79 -11.66 -7.83
CA ILE A 303 6.93 -10.99 -9.12
C ILE A 303 6.29 -11.80 -10.26
N SER A 304 6.31 -13.14 -10.19
CA SER A 304 5.58 -13.98 -11.16
C SER A 304 4.08 -13.76 -11.06
N ASP A 305 3.53 -13.83 -9.84
CA ASP A 305 2.10 -13.62 -9.60
C ASP A 305 1.66 -12.21 -9.98
N PHE A 306 2.49 -11.19 -9.70
CA PHE A 306 2.25 -9.83 -10.14
C PHE A 306 2.05 -9.76 -11.66
N PHE A 307 2.97 -10.30 -12.46
CA PHE A 307 2.86 -10.26 -13.92
C PHE A 307 1.70 -11.12 -14.45
N GLU A 308 1.49 -12.30 -13.88
CA GLU A 308 0.38 -13.19 -14.25
C GLU A 308 -0.99 -12.55 -13.96
N THR A 309 -1.12 -11.85 -12.83
CA THR A 309 -2.34 -11.11 -12.45
C THR A 309 -2.62 -9.99 -13.43
N MET A 310 -1.59 -9.22 -13.81
CA MET A 310 -1.71 -8.17 -14.82
C MET A 310 -2.19 -8.75 -16.17
N GLU A 311 -1.58 -9.85 -16.61
CA GLU A 311 -1.90 -10.51 -17.88
C GLU A 311 -3.32 -11.11 -17.92
N ALA A 312 -3.77 -11.73 -16.84
CA ALA A 312 -5.08 -12.37 -16.74
C ALA A 312 -6.25 -11.39 -17.00
N CYS A 313 -6.10 -10.14 -16.55
CA CYS A 313 -7.11 -9.10 -16.73
C CYS A 313 -7.31 -8.66 -18.19
N ARG A 314 -6.40 -9.02 -19.12
CA ARG A 314 -6.56 -8.77 -20.56
C ARG A 314 -7.75 -9.53 -21.17
N MET A 315 -8.16 -10.65 -20.58
CA MET A 315 -9.16 -11.56 -21.15
C MET A 315 -10.58 -11.37 -20.62
N CYS A 316 -10.79 -10.53 -19.60
CA CYS A 316 -12.11 -10.37 -18.96
C CYS A 316 -13.05 -9.36 -19.66
N SER A 317 -12.57 -8.63 -20.66
CA SER A 317 -13.40 -7.74 -21.48
C SER A 317 -13.87 -8.46 -22.76
N CYS A 318 -15.04 -9.11 -22.67
CA CYS A 318 -15.89 -9.55 -23.79
C CYS A 318 -17.35 -9.21 -23.49
#